data_AF-A0A1Q9R9Z3-F1
#
_entry.id   AF-A0A1Q9R9Z3-F1
#
_cell.length_a   1.000
_cell.length_b   1.000
_cell.length_c   1.000
_cell.angle_alpha   90.00
_cell.angle_beta   90.00
_cell.angle_gamma   90.00
#
_symmetry.space_group_name_H-M   'P 1'
#
loop_
_entity.id
_entity.type
_entity.pdbx_description
1 polymer ?
#
loop_
_entity_poly.entity_id
_entity_poly.type
_entity_poly.pdbx_seq_one_letter_code
_entity_poly.pdbx_strand_id
1 'polypeptide(L)' 'MKKCVPDPPLSLCINPGLTHDEAVTKAIEHLKKSIEAAAGVPEPPEERHRTMLTNARLDMRIAKALLVVAVSRSTVSVPV' A
#
# COMPACT_ATOMS: atom_id res chain seq x y z
N MET A 1 -8.77 21.93 -32.53
CA MET A 1 -7.77 20.84 -32.48
C MET A 1 -8.17 19.88 -31.36
N LYS A 2 -8.51 18.62 -31.67
CA LYS A 2 -8.82 17.62 -30.63
C LYS A 2 -7.49 17.14 -30.05
N LYS A 3 -7.21 17.46 -28.78
CA LYS A 3 -6.02 16.95 -28.09
C LYS A 3 -6.27 15.47 -27.76
N CYS A 4 -5.47 14.58 -28.35
CA CYS A 4 -5.44 13.19 -27.97
C CYS A 4 -4.77 13.11 -26.59
N VAL A 5 -5.55 12.83 -25.55
CA VAL A 5 -5.00 12.60 -24.21
C VAL A 5 -4.58 11.14 -24.16
N PRO A 6 -3.30 10.83 -23.92
CA PRO A 6 -2.87 9.45 -23.76
C PRO A 6 -3.53 8.87 -22.50
N ASP A 7 -4.02 7.64 -22.60
CA ASP A 7 -4.58 6.93 -21.47
C ASP A 7 -3.57 6.90 -20.31
N PRO A 8 -4.01 7.11 -19.06
CA PRO A 8 -3.11 7.12 -17.93
C PRO A 8 -2.41 5.75 -17.79
N PRO A 9 -1.14 5.73 -17.37
CA PRO A 9 -0.42 4.48 -17.16
C PRO A 9 -1.19 3.60 -16.16
N LEU A 10 -1.27 2.30 -16.43
CA LEU A 10 -2.01 1.30 -15.63
C LEU A 10 -1.61 1.30 -14.13
N SER A 11 -0.43 1.83 -13.79
CA SER A 11 0.01 2.05 -12.40
C SER A 11 -0.76 3.15 -11.65
N LEU A 12 -1.48 4.03 -12.37
CA LEU A 12 -2.36 5.07 -11.84
C LEU A 12 -3.84 4.66 -11.91
N CYS A 13 -4.16 3.51 -12.50
CA CYS A 13 -5.46 2.88 -12.36
C CYS A 13 -5.58 2.30 -10.95
N ILE A 14 -5.86 3.17 -9.97
CA ILE A 14 -6.44 2.72 -8.72
C ILE A 14 -7.77 2.10 -9.11
N ASN A 15 -7.84 0.77 -9.18
CA ASN A 15 -9.09 0.08 -9.45
C ASN A 15 -10.15 0.63 -8.48
N PRO A 16 -11.25 1.22 -8.97
CA PRO A 16 -12.38 1.50 -8.10
C PRO A 16 -12.83 0.15 -7.53
N GLY A 17 -12.97 0.04 -6.20
CA GLY A 17 -13.60 -1.13 -5.59
C GLY A 17 -12.72 -2.02 -4.72
N LEU A 18 -11.65 -1.51 -4.10
CA LEU A 18 -11.12 -2.22 -2.93
C LEU A 18 -12.14 -2.10 -1.80
N THR A 19 -12.78 -3.21 -1.44
CA THR A 19 -13.72 -3.23 -0.32
C THR A 19 -12.98 -2.94 1.00
N HIS A 20 -13.72 -2.51 2.02
CA HIS A 20 -13.14 -2.25 3.34
C HIS A 20 -12.34 -3.46 3.85
N ASP A 21 -12.91 -4.66 3.76
CA ASP A 21 -12.28 -5.89 4.23
C ASP A 21 -11.04 -6.27 3.43
N GLU A 22 -11.03 -6.06 2.11
CA GLU A 22 -9.84 -6.27 1.27
C GLU A 22 -8.74 -5.26 1.60
N ALA A 23 -9.10 -4.01 1.87
CA ALA A 23 -8.15 -2.97 2.28
C ALA A 23 -7.50 -3.32 3.62
N VAL A 24 -8.30 -3.75 4.60
CA VAL A 24 -7.81 -4.18 5.92
C VAL A 24 -6.95 -5.43 5.79
N THR A 25 -7.38 -6.43 5.01
CA THR A 25 -6.63 -7.68 4.81
C THR A 25 -5.25 -7.40 4.19
N LYS A 26 -5.20 -6.62 3.11
CA LYS A 26 -3.93 -6.23 2.47
C LYS A 26 -3.06 -5.41 3.40
N ALA A 27 -3.65 -4.52 4.22
CA ALA A 27 -2.88 -3.77 5.20
C ALA A 27 -2.21 -4.69 6.23
N ILE A 28 -2.93 -5.71 6.71
CA ILE A 28 -2.40 -6.70 7.65
C ILE A 28 -1.24 -7.49 7.01
N GLU A 29 -1.36 -7.90 5.75
CA GLU A 29 -0.29 -8.60 5.04
C GLU A 29 0.98 -7.76 4.92
N HIS A 30 0.85 -6.50 4.47
CA HIS A 30 1.99 -5.59 4.38
C HIS A 30 2.61 -5.30 5.76
N LEU A 31 1.80 -5.19 6.82
CA LEU A 31 2.31 -5.03 8.19
C LEU A 31 3.11 -6.27 8.63
N LYS A 32 2.54 -7.47 8.50
CA LYS A 32 3.23 -8.73 8.87
C LYS A 32 4.58 -8.85 8.17
N LYS A 33 4.59 -8.68 6.84
CA LYS A 33 5.81 -8.72 6.03
C LYS A 33 6.84 -7.69 6.50
N SER A 34 6.41 -6.47 6.81
CA SER A 34 7.33 -5.41 7.27
C SER A 34 7.91 -5.70 8.67
N ILE A 35 7.12 -6.28 9.56
CA ILE A 35 7.54 -6.66 10.92
C ILE A 35 8.55 -7.80 10.84
N GLU A 36 8.25 -8.85 10.08
CA GLU A 36 9.16 -9.98 9.88
C GLU A 36 10.48 -9.53 9.25
N ALA A 37 10.42 -8.69 8.22
CA ALA A 37 11.60 -8.15 7.57
C ALA A 37 12.45 -7.29 8.51
N ALA A 38 11.83 -6.49 9.38
CA ALA A 38 12.54 -5.67 10.36
C ALA A 38 13.11 -6.51 11.52
N ALA A 39 12.38 -7.52 12.01
CA ALA A 39 12.81 -8.42 13.06
C ALA A 39 13.99 -9.31 12.64
N GLY A 40 14.11 -9.61 11.34
CA GLY A 40 15.22 -10.37 10.78
C GLY A 40 16.52 -9.58 10.62
N VAL A 41 16.55 -8.28 10.94
CA VAL A 41 17.75 -7.46 10.79
C VAL A 41 18.64 -7.60 12.03
N PRO A 42 19.87 -8.12 11.90
CA PRO A 42 20.80 -8.18 13.02
C PRO A 42 21.30 -6.78 13.41
N GLU A 43 21.71 -6.62 14.67
CA GLU A 43 22.33 -5.40 15.18
C GLU A 43 23.83 -5.66 15.44
N PRO A 44 24.75 -4.94 14.76
CA PRO A 44 24.52 -3.83 13.84
C PRO A 44 24.08 -4.27 12.43
N PRO A 45 23.25 -3.47 11.74
CA PRO A 45 22.77 -3.79 10.40
C PRO A 45 23.88 -3.65 9.36
N GLU A 46 24.18 -4.75 8.67
CA GLU A 46 25.02 -4.71 7.47
C GLU A 46 24.34 -3.98 6.29
N GLU A 47 25.14 -3.58 5.29
CA GLU A 47 24.67 -2.86 4.11
C GLU A 47 23.55 -3.60 3.35
N ARG A 48 23.62 -4.93 3.27
CA ARG A 48 22.57 -5.78 2.67
C ARG A 48 21.22 -5.67 3.39
N HIS A 49 21.22 -5.35 4.69
CA HIS A 49 20.00 -5.19 5.49
C HIS A 49 19.38 -3.79 5.35
N ARG A 50 20.12 -2.79 4.83
CA ARG A 50 19.56 -1.45 4.56
C ARG A 50 18.45 -1.49 3.50
N THR A 51 18.63 -2.32 2.49
CA THR A 51 17.60 -2.56 1.46
C THR A 51 16.38 -3.24 2.06
N MET A 52 16.57 -4.21 2.96
CA MET A 52 15.46 -4.86 3.68
C MET A 52 14.67 -3.87 4.54
N LEU A 53 15.36 -3.00 5.30
CA LEU A 53 14.72 -1.95 6.10
C LEU A 53 13.98 -0.93 5.23
N THR A 54 14.54 -0.58 4.07
CA THR A 54 13.90 0.34 3.12
C THR A 54 12.60 -0.26 2.57
N ASN A 55 12.63 -1.53 2.20
CA ASN A 55 11.45 -2.26 1.73
C ASN A 55 10.40 -2.43 2.83
N ALA A 56 10.82 -2.80 4.05
CA ALA A 56 9.92 -2.88 5.20
C ALA A 56 9.24 -1.53 5.47
N ARG A 57 9.97 -0.42 5.40
CA ARG A 57 9.42 0.93 5.53
C ARG A 57 8.41 1.25 4.43
N LEU A 58 8.65 0.81 3.19
CA LEU A 58 7.70 0.98 2.10
C LEU A 58 6.41 0.19 2.36
N ASP A 59 6.52 -1.09 2.75
CA ASP A 59 5.38 -1.94 3.10
C ASP A 59 4.55 -1.31 4.24
N MET A 60 5.18 -0.73 5.27
CA MET A 60 4.47 0.01 6.33
C MET A 60 3.70 1.23 5.80
N ARG A 61 4.25 1.96 4.82
CA ARG A 61 3.56 3.12 4.22
C ARG A 61 2.37 2.69 3.39
N ILE A 62 2.47 1.55 2.67
CA ILE A 62 1.36 0.96 1.92
C ILE A 62 0.26 0.54 2.89
N ALA A 63 0.60 -0.19 3.96
CA ALA A 63 -0.37 -0.59 4.97
C ALA A 63 -1.08 0.63 5.59
N LYS A 64 -0.34 1.68 5.93
CA LYS A 64 -0.93 2.92 6.43
C LYS A 64 -1.92 3.53 5.43
N ALA A 65 -1.57 3.58 4.15
CA ALA A 65 -2.48 4.12 3.12
C ALA A 65 -3.75 3.28 3.00
N LEU A 66 -3.64 1.95 3.02
CA LEU A 66 -4.78 1.03 2.99
C LEU A 66 -5.69 1.19 4.21
N LEU A 67 -5.12 1.34 5.41
CA LEU A 67 -5.88 1.62 6.63
C LEU A 67 -6.57 2.99 6.59
N VAL A 68 -5.90 4.02 6.05
CA VAL A 68 -6.53 5.33 5.86
C VAL A 68 -7.72 5.23 4.92
N VAL A 69 -7.61 4.49 3.81
CA VAL A 69 -8.74 4.24 2.91
C VAL A 69 -9.85 3.47 3.62
N ALA A 70 -9.50 2.44 4.40
CA ALA A 70 -10.48 1.64 5.13
C ALA A 70 -11.24 2.46 6.20
N VAL A 71 -10.54 3.35 6.93
CA VAL A 71 -11.11 4.18 8.00
C VAL A 71 -11.82 5.43 7.48
N SER A 72 -11.47 5.90 6.28
CA SER A 72 -12.16 7.03 5.66
C SER A 72 -13.62 6.65 5.44
N ARG A 73 -14.56 7.42 5.99
CA ARG A 73 -16.00 7.23 5.74
C ARG A 73 -16.20 7.16 4.22
N SER A 74 -16.72 6.04 3.72
CA SER A 74 -17.06 5.88 2.32
C SER A 74 -17.93 7.05 1.88
N THR A 75 -17.39 7.93 1.02
CA THR A 75 -18.15 9.01 0.40
C THR A 75 -18.97 8.51 -0.81
N VAL A 76 -18.91 7.20 -1.09
CA VAL A 76 -19.61 6.57 -2.21
C VAL A 76 -20.77 5.75 -1.66
N SER A 77 -21.79 6.44 -1.15
CA SER A 77 -23.16 5.93 -1.17
C SER A 77 -23.78 6.39 -2.48
N VAL A 78 -23.42 5.76 -3.58
CA VAL A 78 -24.21 5.89 -4.82
C VAL A 78 -25.24 4.77 -4.77
N PRO A 79 -26.53 5.07 -4.52
CA PRO A 79 -27.56 4.06 -4.71
C PRO A 79 -27.55 3.65 -6.18
N VAL A 80 -27.43 2.34 -6.43
CA VAL A 80 -27.72 1.74 -7.74
C VAL A 80 -29.23 1.74 -7.94
#